data_AF-A0A7V3BW66-F1
#
_entry.id   AF-A0A7V3BW66-F1
#
_cell.length_a   1.000
_cell.length_b   1.000
_cell.length_c   1.000
_cell.angle_alpha   90.00
_cell.angle_beta   90.00
_cell.angle_gamma   90.00
#
_symmetry.space_group_name_H-M   'P 1'
#
loop_
_entity.id
_entity.type
_entity.pdbx_description
1 polymer ?
#
loop_
_entity_poly.entity_id
_entity_poly.type
_entity_poly.pdbx_seq_one_letter_code
_entity_poly.pdbx_strand_id
1 'polypeptide(L)'
;MIIGAVEAVVAVAFASLVFAGRIVGHLADGIGLYLVGTAAALAILAWRAGSRGVVGGVQEVTAAVLAIVAGTTALAAFGGPERAFLTVVGMTLVVSVLCGVAFFALGTLRAGNLVRFVPYPVVGGFLAGAGWLLLKGGVYVASGVQPAMSTLSDLIGADELLRWGPALAFGLAMLLAARALRRPMAIPAALGIGLVAFVAGALATGPSLEEVRDGGWLLGPLGEGPLWEPWVLRALTDADWLAVLKQALPILAAVFVAAIAILFNISGTELVLGRDLDTDRELRDAGLLNVVS
;
A
#
# COMPACT_ATOMS: atom_id res chain seq x y z
N MET A 1 -0.56 -19.52 -3.27
CA MET A 1 -1.95 -19.20 -3.66
C MET A 1 -2.62 -18.26 -2.64
N ILE A 2 -2.71 -18.63 -1.35
CA ILE A 2 -3.34 -17.79 -0.30
C ILE A 2 -2.71 -16.38 -0.20
N ILE A 3 -1.38 -16.31 -0.12
CA ILE A 3 -0.64 -15.03 -0.01
C ILE A 3 -0.91 -14.14 -1.22
N GLY A 4 -0.85 -14.68 -2.44
CA GLY A 4 -1.08 -13.91 -3.66
C GLY A 4 -2.49 -13.29 -3.74
N ALA A 5 -3.52 -13.96 -3.24
CA ALA A 5 -4.87 -13.40 -3.20
C ALA A 5 -4.99 -12.23 -2.23
N VAL A 6 -4.35 -12.33 -1.05
CA VAL A 6 -4.32 -11.23 -0.07
C VAL A 6 -3.51 -10.05 -0.62
N GLU A 7 -2.33 -10.32 -1.17
CA GLU A 7 -1.44 -9.31 -1.74
C GLU A 7 -2.06 -8.59 -2.94
N ALA A 8 -2.89 -9.26 -3.75
CA ALA A 8 -3.63 -8.58 -4.82
C ALA A 8 -4.61 -7.53 -4.28
N VAL A 9 -5.34 -7.85 -3.21
CA VAL A 9 -6.26 -6.90 -2.57
C VAL A 9 -5.48 -5.74 -1.93
N VAL A 10 -4.35 -6.05 -1.29
CA VAL A 10 -3.46 -5.05 -0.69
C VAL A 10 -2.86 -4.12 -1.75
N ALA A 11 -2.39 -4.67 -2.87
CA ALA A 11 -1.86 -3.91 -4.00
C ALA A 11 -2.91 -2.94 -4.58
N VAL A 12 -4.15 -3.39 -4.76
CA VAL A 12 -5.27 -2.54 -5.19
C VAL A 12 -5.56 -1.43 -4.17
N ALA A 13 -5.57 -1.76 -2.88
CA ALA A 13 -5.80 -0.79 -1.81
C ALA A 13 -4.68 0.26 -1.71
N PHE A 14 -3.43 -0.11 -1.96
CA PHE A 14 -2.33 0.85 -1.94
C PHE A 14 -2.26 1.70 -3.19
N ALA A 15 -2.56 1.11 -4.36
CA ALA A 15 -2.72 1.87 -5.58
C ALA A 15 -3.83 2.92 -5.44
N SER A 16 -4.96 2.59 -4.80
CA SER A 16 -6.05 3.56 -4.57
C SER A 16 -5.70 4.67 -3.58
N LEU A 17 -4.72 4.46 -2.70
CA LEU A 17 -4.18 5.52 -1.85
C LEU A 17 -3.19 6.42 -2.59
N VAL A 18 -2.31 5.83 -3.39
CA VAL A 18 -1.22 6.54 -4.08
C VAL A 18 -1.74 7.31 -5.29
N PHE A 19 -2.63 6.71 -6.08
CA PHE A 19 -3.15 7.26 -7.33
C PHE A 19 -4.55 7.86 -7.15
N ALA A 20 -4.66 8.77 -6.21
CA ALA A 20 -5.92 9.42 -5.87
C ALA A 20 -5.94 10.92 -6.21
N GLY A 21 -7.06 11.58 -5.92
CA GLY A 21 -7.22 13.02 -6.12
C GLY A 21 -6.99 13.44 -7.57
N ARG A 22 -6.00 14.32 -7.82
CA ARG A 22 -5.70 14.91 -9.14
C ARG A 22 -5.40 13.87 -10.23
N ILE A 23 -4.95 12.67 -9.86
CA ILE A 23 -4.52 11.62 -10.79
C ILE A 23 -5.44 10.39 -10.76
N VAL A 24 -6.62 10.48 -10.15
CA VAL A 24 -7.59 9.37 -10.04
C VAL A 24 -8.02 8.80 -11.40
N GLY A 25 -7.93 9.59 -12.48
CA GLY A 25 -8.19 9.14 -13.84
C GLY A 25 -7.23 8.04 -14.34
N HIS A 26 -6.06 7.91 -13.71
CA HIS A 26 -5.06 6.87 -13.99
C HIS A 26 -5.02 5.79 -12.88
N LEU A 27 -6.09 5.64 -12.10
CA LEU A 27 -6.14 4.64 -11.03
C LEU A 27 -5.96 3.21 -11.56
N ALA A 28 -6.58 2.89 -12.70
CA ALA A 28 -6.44 1.57 -13.33
C ALA A 28 -4.98 1.25 -13.69
N ASP A 29 -4.26 2.24 -14.23
CA ASP A 29 -2.84 2.14 -14.56
C ASP A 29 -1.98 1.94 -13.29
N GLY A 30 -2.30 2.70 -12.23
CA GLY A 30 -1.66 2.56 -10.92
C GLY A 30 -1.87 1.19 -10.29
N ILE A 31 -3.08 0.64 -10.37
CA ILE A 31 -3.41 -0.72 -9.93
C ILE A 31 -2.58 -1.73 -10.73
N GLY A 32 -2.50 -1.59 -12.05
CA GLY A 32 -1.69 -2.42 -12.93
C GLY A 32 -0.21 -2.45 -12.52
N LEU A 33 0.37 -1.27 -12.26
CA LEU A 33 1.75 -1.13 -11.80
C LEU A 33 1.98 -1.85 -10.46
N TYR A 34 1.10 -1.63 -9.49
CA TYR A 34 1.22 -2.27 -8.17
C TYR A 34 1.05 -3.78 -8.25
N LEU A 35 0.09 -4.28 -9.04
CA LEU A 35 -0.13 -5.72 -9.21
C LEU A 35 1.06 -6.40 -9.87
N VAL A 36 1.63 -5.82 -10.93
CA VAL A 36 2.80 -6.40 -11.62
C VAL A 36 4.05 -6.32 -10.75
N GLY A 37 4.31 -5.18 -10.10
CA GLY A 37 5.42 -5.04 -9.16
C GLY A 37 5.32 -6.04 -8.00
N THR A 38 4.13 -6.19 -7.42
CA THR A 38 3.87 -7.18 -6.36
C THR A 38 4.05 -8.61 -6.86
N ALA A 39 3.55 -8.95 -8.06
CA ALA A 39 3.72 -10.27 -8.64
C ALA A 39 5.20 -10.59 -8.89
N ALA A 40 5.98 -9.64 -9.42
CA ALA A 40 7.41 -9.77 -9.62
C ALA A 40 8.15 -9.97 -8.28
N ALA A 41 7.86 -9.13 -7.28
CA ALA A 41 8.43 -9.23 -5.94
C ALA A 41 8.17 -10.60 -5.31
N LEU A 42 6.92 -11.05 -5.32
CA LEU A 42 6.50 -12.35 -4.76
C LEU A 42 7.12 -13.52 -5.52
N ALA A 43 7.26 -13.45 -6.84
CA ALA A 43 7.91 -14.50 -7.63
C ALA A 43 9.40 -14.63 -7.26
N ILE A 44 10.11 -13.51 -7.14
CA ILE A 44 11.52 -13.49 -6.75
C ILE A 44 11.70 -13.98 -5.31
N LEU A 45 10.82 -13.57 -4.39
CA LEU A 45 10.80 -14.04 -3.01
C LEU A 45 10.54 -15.53 -2.89
N ALA A 46 9.55 -16.04 -3.62
CA ALA A 46 9.23 -17.46 -3.63
C ALA A 46 10.45 -18.29 -4.05
N TRP A 47 11.24 -17.78 -5.00
CA TRP A 47 12.47 -18.42 -5.44
C TRP A 47 13.64 -18.29 -4.45
N ARG A 48 13.88 -17.09 -3.86
CA ARG A 48 15.06 -16.83 -3.00
C ARG A 48 14.88 -17.18 -1.52
N ALA A 49 13.68 -16.98 -1.00
CA ALA A 49 13.38 -17.01 0.45
C ALA A 49 12.29 -18.03 0.82
N GLY A 50 11.58 -18.60 -0.15
CA GLY A 50 10.51 -19.57 0.08
C GLY A 50 10.93 -20.78 0.93
N SER A 51 12.18 -21.25 0.78
CA SER A 51 12.73 -22.36 1.58
C SER A 51 12.94 -22.03 3.07
N ARG A 52 12.92 -20.75 3.46
CA ARG A 52 13.05 -20.29 4.84
C ARG A 52 11.69 -20.06 5.51
N GLY A 53 10.58 -20.20 4.79
CA GLY A 53 9.25 -19.86 5.31
C GLY A 53 9.08 -18.36 5.57
N VAL A 54 9.92 -17.51 4.96
CA VAL A 54 9.74 -16.05 4.96
C VAL A 54 8.78 -15.69 3.84
N VAL A 55 7.72 -14.98 4.18
CA VAL A 55 6.76 -14.42 3.24
C VAL A 55 6.98 -12.92 3.21
N GLY A 56 7.33 -12.38 2.05
CA GLY A 56 7.30 -10.93 1.84
C GLY A 56 6.00 -10.50 1.16
N GLY A 57 5.75 -9.21 1.17
CA GLY A 57 4.57 -8.56 0.63
C GLY A 57 4.82 -7.05 0.53
N VAL A 58 3.86 -6.32 -0.03
CA VAL A 58 3.98 -4.85 -0.12
C VAL A 58 3.90 -4.26 1.29
N GLN A 59 4.86 -3.40 1.65
CA GLN A 59 4.91 -2.83 3.00
C GLN A 59 3.78 -1.81 3.23
N GLU A 60 2.85 -2.15 4.14
CA GLU A 60 1.65 -1.34 4.40
C GLU A 60 1.96 0.07 4.91
N VAL A 61 2.92 0.18 5.82
CA VAL A 61 3.31 1.46 6.41
C VAL A 61 3.97 2.36 5.37
N THR A 62 4.81 1.78 4.52
CA THR A 62 5.50 2.50 3.44
C THR A 62 4.49 3.02 2.42
N ALA A 63 3.48 2.22 2.06
CA ALA A 63 2.42 2.63 1.13
C ALA A 63 1.61 3.83 1.66
N ALA A 64 1.29 3.84 2.95
CA ALA A 64 0.55 4.95 3.55
C ALA A 64 1.35 6.27 3.53
N VAL A 65 2.65 6.21 3.81
CA VAL A 65 3.52 7.40 3.71
C VAL A 65 3.73 7.79 2.25
N LEU A 66 3.94 6.83 1.36
CA LEU A 66 4.10 7.06 -0.07
C LEU A 66 2.88 7.75 -0.68
N ALA A 67 1.66 7.42 -0.24
CA ALA A 67 0.44 8.10 -0.66
C ALA A 67 0.46 9.62 -0.36
N ILE A 68 1.01 10.00 0.81
CA ILE A 68 1.17 11.43 1.17
C ILE A 68 2.16 12.10 0.22
N VAL A 69 3.31 11.46 -0.01
CA VAL A 69 4.35 11.97 -0.93
C VAL A 69 3.81 12.04 -2.35
N ALA A 70 3.02 11.07 -2.79
CA ALA A 70 2.37 11.05 -4.10
C ALA A 70 1.41 12.22 -4.28
N GLY A 71 0.57 12.50 -3.28
CA GLY A 71 -0.33 13.66 -3.29
C GLY A 71 0.41 14.99 -3.44
N THR A 72 1.47 15.22 -2.65
CA THR A 72 2.26 16.46 -2.74
C THR A 72 3.07 16.53 -4.03
N THR A 73 3.55 15.40 -4.55
CA THR A 73 4.25 15.30 -5.84
C THR A 73 3.32 15.64 -7.01
N ALA A 74 2.11 15.06 -7.03
CA ALA A 74 1.13 15.30 -8.07
C ALA A 74 0.67 16.77 -8.11
N LEU A 75 0.61 17.43 -6.95
CA LEU A 75 0.31 18.86 -6.85
C LEU A 75 1.48 19.76 -7.27
N ALA A 76 2.72 19.32 -7.04
CA ALA A 76 3.92 20.06 -7.41
C ALA A 76 4.27 19.93 -8.91
N ALA A 77 3.80 18.87 -9.57
CA ALA A 77 4.06 18.61 -10.98
C ALA A 77 3.42 19.68 -11.88
N PHE A 78 4.22 20.23 -12.80
CA PHE A 78 3.71 21.15 -13.80
C PHE A 78 3.03 20.39 -14.96
N GLY A 79 1.94 20.97 -15.49
CA GLY A 79 1.23 20.43 -16.67
C GLY A 79 -0.05 19.66 -16.35
N GLY A 80 -0.41 18.76 -17.27
CA GLY A 80 -1.67 18.01 -17.25
C GLY A 80 -1.67 16.81 -16.28
N PRO A 81 -2.84 16.19 -16.06
CA PRO A 81 -3.01 15.03 -15.17
C PRO A 81 -2.11 13.84 -15.51
N GLU A 82 -1.89 13.56 -16.80
CA GLU A 82 -1.00 12.47 -17.25
C GLU A 82 0.45 12.71 -16.83
N ARG A 83 0.96 13.94 -17.00
CA ARG A 83 2.32 14.28 -16.55
C ARG A 83 2.44 14.21 -15.03
N ALA A 84 1.40 14.61 -14.29
CA ALA A 84 1.37 14.45 -12.84
C ALA A 84 1.40 12.96 -12.43
N PHE A 85 0.65 12.10 -13.14
CA PHE A 85 0.69 10.65 -12.95
C PHE A 85 2.09 10.08 -13.19
N LEU A 86 2.70 10.39 -14.34
CA LEU A 86 4.07 9.95 -14.66
C LEU A 86 5.10 10.46 -13.63
N THR A 87 4.90 11.67 -13.09
CA THR A 87 5.75 12.22 -12.04
C THR A 87 5.62 11.44 -10.73
N VAL A 88 4.41 11.00 -10.36
CA VAL A 88 4.20 10.11 -9.21
C VAL A 88 4.79 8.73 -9.46
N VAL A 89 4.67 8.16 -10.67
CA VAL A 89 5.33 6.90 -11.03
C VAL A 89 6.86 7.03 -10.90
N GLY A 90 7.44 8.11 -11.42
CA GLY A 90 8.88 8.39 -11.30
C GLY A 90 9.32 8.60 -9.84
N MET A 91 8.51 9.26 -9.02
CA MET A 91 8.75 9.39 -7.58
C MET A 91 8.71 8.04 -6.88
N THR A 92 7.71 7.19 -7.16
CA THR A 92 7.61 5.85 -6.61
C THR A 92 8.82 4.99 -6.99
N LEU A 93 9.29 5.08 -8.24
CA LEU A 93 10.53 4.44 -8.69
C LEU A 93 11.74 4.91 -7.84
N VAL A 94 11.89 6.21 -7.62
CA VAL A 94 12.98 6.77 -6.80
C VAL A 94 12.89 6.26 -5.36
N VAL A 95 11.71 6.25 -4.75
CA VAL A 95 11.51 5.70 -3.39
C VAL A 95 11.88 4.22 -3.36
N SER A 96 11.41 3.43 -4.32
CA SER A 96 11.68 2.00 -4.41
C SER A 96 13.19 1.73 -4.49
N VAL A 97 13.89 2.41 -5.42
CA VAL A 97 15.35 2.27 -5.57
C VAL A 97 16.10 2.73 -4.32
N LEU A 98 15.73 3.85 -3.70
CA LEU A 98 16.38 4.34 -2.49
C LEU A 98 16.15 3.40 -1.29
N CYS A 99 14.94 2.86 -1.12
CA CYS A 99 14.66 1.80 -0.15
C CYS A 99 15.53 0.58 -0.43
N GLY A 100 15.64 0.17 -1.70
CA GLY A 100 16.46 -0.94 -2.13
C GLY A 100 17.93 -0.78 -1.75
N VAL A 101 18.52 0.36 -2.10
CA VAL A 101 19.89 0.74 -1.75
C VAL A 101 20.08 0.81 -0.23
N ALA A 102 19.15 1.45 0.49
CA ALA A 102 19.24 1.59 1.94
C ALA A 102 19.20 0.24 2.65
N PHE A 103 18.28 -0.66 2.27
CA PHE A 103 18.14 -1.97 2.91
C PHE A 103 19.34 -2.85 2.59
N PHE A 104 19.81 -2.83 1.34
CA PHE A 104 21.01 -3.53 0.94
C PHE A 104 22.25 -3.02 1.68
N ALA A 105 22.38 -1.70 1.86
CA ALA A 105 23.45 -1.08 2.64
C ALA A 105 23.38 -1.50 4.12
N LEU A 106 22.21 -1.45 4.76
CA LEU A 106 22.02 -1.89 6.14
C LEU A 106 22.42 -3.37 6.32
N GLY A 107 21.97 -4.24 5.42
CA GLY A 107 22.32 -5.65 5.48
C GLY A 107 23.79 -5.95 5.18
N THR A 108 24.45 -5.17 4.31
CA THR A 108 25.89 -5.36 4.01
C THR A 108 26.79 -4.85 5.15
N LEU A 109 26.40 -3.75 5.79
CA LEU A 109 27.09 -3.17 6.94
C LEU A 109 26.81 -3.91 8.27
N ARG A 110 26.00 -4.98 8.22
CA ARG A 110 25.59 -5.77 9.39
C ARG A 110 24.83 -4.97 10.44
N ALA A 111 24.02 -4.03 9.96
CA ALA A 111 23.24 -3.10 10.76
C ALA A 111 21.83 -3.62 11.06
N GLY A 112 21.50 -4.88 10.75
CA GLY A 112 20.19 -5.47 11.05
C GLY A 112 19.83 -5.46 12.54
N ASN A 113 20.82 -5.50 13.42
CA ASN A 113 20.62 -5.44 14.87
C ASN A 113 20.21 -4.05 15.39
N LEU A 114 20.16 -3.01 14.55
CA LEU A 114 19.75 -1.65 14.97
C LEU A 114 18.37 -1.61 15.61
N VAL A 115 17.46 -2.50 15.19
CA VAL A 115 16.10 -2.61 15.72
C VAL A 115 16.07 -2.84 17.24
N ARG A 116 17.07 -3.55 17.78
CA ARG A 116 17.16 -3.89 19.21
C ARG A 116 17.44 -2.68 20.09
N PHE A 117 17.92 -1.58 19.50
CA PHE A 117 18.19 -0.33 20.21
C PHE A 117 17.02 0.65 20.15
N VAL A 118 15.95 0.34 19.40
CA VAL A 118 14.79 1.22 19.30
C VAL A 118 13.96 1.10 20.59
N PRO A 119 13.76 2.19 21.35
CA PRO A 119 12.97 2.13 22.58
C PRO A 119 11.53 1.71 22.30
N TYR A 120 10.94 0.90 23.18
CA TYR A 120 9.53 0.47 23.08
C TYR A 120 8.53 1.62 22.85
N PRO A 121 8.67 2.81 23.47
CA PRO A 121 7.78 3.94 23.17
C PRO A 121 7.82 4.39 21.71
N VAL A 122 8.98 4.31 21.05
CA VAL A 122 9.14 4.66 19.63
C VAL A 122 8.44 3.63 18.74
N VAL A 123 8.57 2.34 19.07
CA VAL A 123 7.86 1.26 18.37
C VAL A 123 6.34 1.46 18.49
N GLY A 124 5.85 1.74 19.70
CA GLY A 124 4.44 1.99 19.95
C GLY A 124 3.90 3.21 19.19
N GLY A 125 4.64 4.33 19.19
CA GLY A 125 4.28 5.53 18.44
C GLY A 125 4.27 5.30 16.92
N PHE A 126 5.27 4.57 16.40
CA PHE A 126 5.34 4.20 14.99
C PHE A 126 4.14 3.35 14.56
N LEU A 127 3.83 2.27 15.30
CA LEU A 127 2.69 1.40 14.99
C LEU A 127 1.35 2.13 15.09
N ALA A 128 1.18 2.99 16.11
CA ALA A 128 -0.01 3.82 16.25
C ALA A 128 -0.16 4.82 15.08
N GLY A 129 0.93 5.48 14.69
CA GLY A 129 0.96 6.40 13.56
C GLY A 129 0.65 5.71 12.23
N ALA A 130 1.27 4.56 11.98
CA ALA A 130 1.01 3.73 10.81
C ALA A 130 -0.47 3.29 10.73
N GLY A 131 -1.01 2.77 11.84
CA GLY A 131 -2.42 2.38 11.93
C GLY A 131 -3.37 3.56 11.70
N TRP A 132 -3.04 4.74 12.22
CA TRP A 132 -3.83 5.96 11.99
C TRP A 132 -3.80 6.41 10.52
N LEU A 133 -2.63 6.36 9.86
CA LEU A 133 -2.51 6.67 8.44
C LEU A 133 -3.32 5.70 7.57
N LEU A 134 -3.24 4.40 7.85
CA LEU A 134 -4.02 3.38 7.14
C LEU A 134 -5.52 3.55 7.38
N LEU A 135 -5.95 3.87 8.60
CA LEU A 135 -7.35 4.15 8.91
C LEU A 135 -7.86 5.34 8.10
N LYS A 136 -7.13 6.47 8.10
CA LYS A 136 -7.49 7.64 7.31
C LYS A 136 -7.53 7.33 5.81
N GLY A 137 -6.57 6.54 5.34
CA GLY A 137 -6.53 6.07 3.96
C GLY A 137 -7.76 5.24 3.60
N GLY A 138 -8.11 4.26 4.44
CA GLY A 138 -9.29 3.42 4.24
C GLY A 138 -10.60 4.22 4.24
N VAL A 139 -10.75 5.18 5.15
CA VAL A 139 -11.90 6.11 5.15
C VAL A 139 -11.94 6.90 3.85
N TYR A 140 -10.81 7.46 3.41
CA TYR A 140 -10.73 8.21 2.16
C TYR A 140 -11.09 7.36 0.94
N VAL A 141 -10.61 6.11 0.87
CA VAL A 141 -10.96 5.17 -0.22
C VAL A 141 -12.44 4.82 -0.20
N ALA A 142 -13.06 4.70 0.98
CA ALA A 142 -14.47 4.34 1.10
C ALA A 142 -15.43 5.51 0.89
N SER A 143 -15.07 6.74 1.31
CA SER A 143 -15.97 7.91 1.25
C SER A 143 -15.63 8.90 0.15
N GLY A 144 -14.39 8.91 -0.34
CA GLY A 144 -13.82 9.95 -1.20
C GLY A 144 -13.42 11.22 -0.44
N VAL A 145 -13.63 11.28 0.87
CA VAL A 145 -13.38 12.46 1.72
C VAL A 145 -12.10 12.28 2.51
N GLN A 146 -11.14 13.19 2.34
CA GLN A 146 -9.83 13.07 3.01
C GLN A 146 -9.93 13.53 4.47
N PRO A 147 -9.66 12.64 5.46
CA PRO A 147 -9.78 13.02 6.87
C PRO A 147 -8.71 14.04 7.29
N ALA A 148 -9.15 15.25 7.62
CA ALA A 148 -8.34 16.30 8.24
C ALA A 148 -8.88 16.65 9.63
N MET A 149 -8.01 17.12 10.54
CA MET A 149 -8.38 17.45 11.93
C MET A 149 -9.48 18.51 12.02
N SER A 150 -9.58 19.40 11.02
CA SER A 150 -10.60 20.46 10.93
C SER A 150 -11.94 19.97 10.37
N THR A 151 -12.01 18.74 9.87
CA THR A 151 -13.05 18.26 8.95
C THR A 151 -13.74 17.00 9.50
N LEU A 152 -13.54 16.69 10.78
CA LEU A 152 -14.11 15.48 11.41
C LEU A 152 -15.64 15.50 11.43
N SER A 153 -16.25 16.68 11.46
CA SER A 153 -17.69 16.89 11.31
C SER A 153 -18.22 16.34 9.99
N ASP A 154 -17.45 16.48 8.92
CA ASP A 154 -17.88 16.15 7.56
C ASP A 154 -17.80 14.64 7.30
N LEU A 155 -17.13 13.89 8.18
CA LEU A 155 -17.07 12.42 8.14
C LEU A 155 -18.25 11.76 8.88
N ILE A 156 -18.98 12.51 9.69
CA ILE A 156 -20.11 12.02 10.51
C ILE A 156 -21.45 12.37 9.85
N GLY A 157 -21.42 12.96 8.66
CA GLY A 157 -22.62 13.11 7.82
C GLY A 157 -23.24 11.75 7.52
N ALA A 158 -24.57 11.74 7.37
CA ALA A 158 -25.32 10.49 7.19
C ALA A 158 -24.88 9.74 5.92
N ASP A 159 -24.61 10.48 4.85
CA ASP A 159 -24.19 9.93 3.56
C ASP A 159 -22.75 9.39 3.62
N GLU A 160 -21.84 10.08 4.29
CA GLU A 160 -20.46 9.63 4.46
C GLU A 160 -20.39 8.41 5.38
N LEU A 161 -21.14 8.41 6.48
CA LEU A 161 -21.22 7.27 7.40
C LEU A 161 -21.79 6.04 6.70
N LEU A 162 -22.71 6.22 5.76
CA LEU A 162 -23.22 5.13 4.92
C LEU A 162 -22.16 4.56 3.99
N ARG A 163 -21.21 5.39 3.52
CA ARG A 163 -20.11 4.97 2.62
C ARG A 163 -18.98 4.26 3.37
N TRP A 164 -18.43 4.85 4.43
CA TRP A 164 -17.29 4.28 5.14
C TRP A 164 -17.66 3.35 6.30
N GLY A 165 -18.89 3.44 6.84
CA GLY A 165 -19.39 2.60 7.93
C GLY A 165 -19.38 1.10 7.61
N PRO A 166 -19.88 0.65 6.44
CA PRO A 166 -19.79 -0.76 6.02
C PRO A 166 -18.34 -1.25 5.92
N ALA A 167 -17.43 -0.42 5.41
CA ALA A 167 -16.01 -0.74 5.34
C ALA A 167 -15.39 -0.91 6.74
N LEU A 168 -15.72 -0.02 7.70
CA LEU A 168 -15.30 -0.16 9.09
C LEU A 168 -15.87 -1.45 9.72
N ALA A 169 -17.16 -1.72 9.54
CA ALA A 169 -17.81 -2.90 10.06
C ALA A 169 -17.18 -4.18 9.51
N PHE A 170 -16.89 -4.22 8.21
CA PHE A 170 -16.18 -5.32 7.57
C PHE A 170 -14.76 -5.48 8.13
N GLY A 171 -14.00 -4.38 8.26
CA GLY A 171 -12.65 -4.40 8.84
C GLY A 171 -12.63 -4.94 10.28
N LEU A 172 -13.60 -4.52 11.11
CA LEU A 172 -13.74 -5.01 12.48
C LEU A 172 -14.14 -6.49 12.52
N ALA A 173 -15.10 -6.91 11.68
CA ALA A 173 -15.49 -8.30 11.56
C ALA A 173 -14.32 -9.19 11.12
N MET A 174 -13.52 -8.73 10.16
CA MET A 174 -12.31 -9.41 9.70
C MET A 174 -11.25 -9.51 10.81
N LEU A 175 -11.04 -8.43 11.58
CA LEU A 175 -10.13 -8.44 12.73
C LEU A 175 -10.56 -9.46 13.80
N LEU A 176 -11.85 -9.49 14.13
CA LEU A 176 -12.41 -10.44 15.09
C LEU A 176 -12.28 -11.88 14.57
N ALA A 177 -12.58 -12.11 13.28
CA ALA A 177 -12.43 -13.41 12.64
C ALA A 177 -10.98 -13.89 12.66
N ALA A 178 -10.03 -13.02 12.30
CA ALA A 178 -8.60 -13.35 12.32
C ALA A 178 -8.12 -13.75 13.73
N ARG A 179 -8.58 -13.04 14.78
CA ARG A 179 -8.24 -13.33 16.18
C ARG A 179 -8.91 -14.59 16.73
N ALA A 180 -10.17 -14.83 16.37
CA ALA A 180 -10.97 -15.93 16.89
C ALA A 180 -10.64 -17.27 16.21
N LEU A 181 -10.58 -17.29 14.88
CA LEU A 181 -10.37 -18.53 14.12
C LEU A 181 -8.91 -18.99 14.16
N ARG A 182 -7.93 -18.07 14.17
CA ARG A 182 -6.48 -18.38 14.10
C ARG A 182 -6.12 -19.38 12.99
N ARG A 183 -6.89 -19.38 11.89
CA ARG A 183 -6.69 -20.22 10.72
C ARG A 183 -6.05 -19.39 9.60
N PRO A 184 -5.12 -19.96 8.81
CA PRO A 184 -4.49 -19.25 7.68
C PRO A 184 -5.49 -18.83 6.60
N MET A 185 -6.66 -19.47 6.53
CA MET A 185 -7.73 -19.12 5.58
C MET A 185 -8.71 -18.06 6.08
N ALA A 186 -8.59 -17.58 7.33
CA ALA A 186 -9.55 -16.64 7.90
C ALA A 186 -9.63 -15.33 7.11
N ILE A 187 -8.48 -14.73 6.78
CA ILE A 187 -8.41 -13.48 6.02
C ILE A 187 -8.90 -13.67 4.58
N PRO A 188 -8.39 -14.63 3.78
CA PRO A 188 -8.88 -14.85 2.41
C PRO A 188 -10.38 -15.18 2.35
N ALA A 189 -10.88 -15.99 3.29
CA ALA A 189 -12.29 -16.33 3.34
C ALA A 189 -13.14 -15.10 3.69
N ALA A 190 -12.70 -14.27 4.64
CA ALA A 190 -13.38 -13.03 4.97
C ALA A 190 -13.45 -12.07 3.76
N LEU A 191 -12.35 -11.93 3.01
CA LEU A 191 -12.33 -11.14 1.77
C LEU A 191 -13.31 -11.69 0.73
N GLY A 192 -13.32 -13.01 0.50
CA GLY A 192 -14.25 -13.65 -0.43
C GLY A 192 -15.72 -13.50 -0.01
N ILE A 193 -16.03 -13.71 1.26
CA ILE A 193 -17.37 -13.52 1.83
C ILE A 193 -17.79 -12.05 1.71
N GLY A 194 -16.89 -11.11 1.99
CA GLY A 194 -17.14 -9.68 1.85
C GLY A 194 -17.49 -9.29 0.42
N LEU A 195 -16.75 -9.80 -0.57
CA LEU A 195 -17.04 -9.58 -1.98
C LEU A 195 -18.41 -10.13 -2.38
N VAL A 196 -18.72 -11.37 -1.98
CA VAL A 196 -20.03 -11.99 -2.26
C VAL A 196 -21.16 -11.21 -1.59
N ALA A 197 -20.97 -10.78 -0.34
CA ALA A 197 -21.95 -9.98 0.39
C ALA A 197 -22.20 -8.62 -0.26
N PHE A 198 -21.15 -7.95 -0.73
CA PHE A 198 -21.26 -6.69 -1.48
C PHE A 198 -22.04 -6.88 -2.78
N VAL A 199 -21.68 -7.89 -3.58
CA VAL A 199 -22.38 -8.19 -4.85
C VAL A 199 -23.84 -8.57 -4.59
N ALA A 200 -24.12 -9.40 -3.59
CA ALA A 200 -25.48 -9.79 -3.23
C ALA A 200 -26.31 -8.57 -2.75
N GLY A 201 -25.71 -7.66 -1.98
CA GLY A 201 -26.34 -6.42 -1.55
C GLY A 201 -26.65 -5.47 -2.71
N ALA A 202 -25.71 -5.33 -3.66
CA ALA A 202 -25.94 -4.55 -4.88
C ALA A 202 -27.06 -5.16 -5.73
N LEU A 203 -27.10 -6.48 -5.91
CA LEU A 203 -28.18 -7.14 -6.66
C LEU A 203 -29.55 -7.02 -5.95
N ALA A 204 -29.57 -7.09 -4.62
CA ALA A 204 -30.81 -7.00 -3.83
C ALA A 204 -31.39 -5.59 -3.78
N THR A 205 -30.55 -4.55 -3.86
CA THR A 205 -31.00 -3.15 -3.89
C THR A 205 -31.46 -2.71 -5.28
N GLY A 206 -31.13 -3.47 -6.33
CA GLY A 206 -31.53 -3.22 -7.71
C GLY A 206 -30.83 -2.12 -8.50
N PRO A 207 -29.79 -1.39 -8.03
CA PRO A 207 -29.11 -0.40 -8.87
C PRO A 207 -28.37 -1.07 -10.03
N SER A 208 -28.28 -0.35 -11.14
CA SER A 208 -27.43 -0.76 -12.26
C SER A 208 -25.94 -0.68 -11.87
N LEU A 209 -25.07 -1.42 -12.58
CA LEU A 209 -23.62 -1.33 -12.33
C LEU A 209 -23.10 0.10 -12.52
N GLU A 210 -23.68 0.84 -13.46
CA GLU A 210 -23.38 2.25 -13.70
C GLU A 210 -23.77 3.11 -12.50
N GLU A 211 -24.95 2.91 -11.90
CA GLU A 211 -25.37 3.63 -10.69
C GLU A 211 -24.49 3.33 -9.48
N VAL A 212 -24.05 2.07 -9.31
CA VAL A 212 -23.12 1.69 -8.23
C VAL A 212 -21.76 2.36 -8.44
N ARG A 213 -21.27 2.42 -9.69
CA ARG A 213 -20.02 3.09 -10.05
C ARG A 213 -20.11 4.60 -9.86
N ASP A 214 -21.16 5.23 -10.39
CA ASP A 214 -21.39 6.68 -10.34
C ASP A 214 -21.70 7.13 -8.91
N GLY A 215 -22.28 6.26 -8.09
CA GLY A 215 -22.46 6.45 -6.65
C GLY A 215 -21.17 6.39 -5.82
N GLY A 216 -20.03 6.03 -6.44
CA GLY A 216 -18.72 5.97 -5.78
C GLY A 216 -18.49 4.73 -4.91
N TRP A 217 -19.28 3.66 -5.11
CA TRP A 217 -19.12 2.40 -4.37
C TRP A 217 -18.07 1.47 -4.97
N LEU A 218 -17.65 1.73 -6.21
CA LEU A 218 -16.56 1.03 -6.88
C LEU A 218 -15.36 1.97 -6.99
N LEU A 219 -14.16 1.38 -6.98
CA LEU A 219 -12.94 2.12 -7.33
C LEU A 219 -13.08 2.72 -8.73
N GLY A 220 -12.46 3.89 -8.92
CA GLY A 220 -12.59 4.81 -10.05
C GLY A 220 -12.53 4.19 -11.45
N PRO A 221 -12.78 4.97 -12.52
CA PRO A 221 -13.03 4.43 -13.85
C PRO A 221 -11.93 3.45 -14.27
N LEU A 222 -12.31 2.17 -14.36
CA LEU A 222 -11.45 1.13 -14.89
C LEU A 222 -11.53 1.26 -16.41
N GLY A 223 -10.43 1.69 -17.04
CA GLY A 223 -10.35 1.82 -18.50
C GLY A 223 -10.56 0.48 -19.20
N GLU A 224 -11.01 0.52 -20.46
CA GLU A 224 -11.17 -0.67 -21.31
C GLU A 224 -9.84 -1.18 -21.91
N GLY A 225 -8.74 -0.49 -21.62
CA GLY A 225 -7.40 -0.79 -22.14
C GLY A 225 -6.66 -1.90 -21.38
N PRO A 226 -5.46 -2.29 -21.87
CA PRO A 226 -4.61 -3.24 -21.16
C PRO A 226 -4.25 -2.70 -19.78
N LEU A 227 -4.32 -3.56 -18.75
CA LEU A 227 -3.89 -3.23 -17.38
C LEU A 227 -2.37 -3.02 -17.26
N TRP A 228 -1.61 -3.14 -18.34
CA TRP A 228 -0.16 -3.01 -18.37
C TRP A 228 0.31 -2.19 -19.57
N GLU A 229 0.89 -1.03 -19.27
CA GLU A 229 1.77 -0.29 -20.16
C GLU A 229 3.12 -0.06 -19.45
N PRO A 230 4.23 0.16 -20.19
CA PRO A 230 5.54 0.42 -19.59
C PRO A 230 5.63 1.86 -19.03
N TRP A 231 4.73 2.21 -18.11
CA TRP A 231 4.63 3.54 -17.50
C TRP A 231 5.93 3.99 -16.85
N VAL A 232 6.71 3.06 -16.29
CA VAL A 232 8.04 3.34 -15.73
C VAL A 232 8.97 3.91 -16.80
N LEU A 233 8.97 3.35 -18.02
CA LEU A 233 9.81 3.85 -19.11
C LEU A 233 9.37 5.24 -19.59
N ARG A 234 8.06 5.49 -19.65
CA ARG A 234 7.53 6.83 -19.98
C ARG A 234 7.81 7.84 -18.86
N ALA A 235 7.75 7.43 -17.60
CA ALA A 235 8.10 8.28 -16.49
C ALA A 235 9.58 8.71 -16.53
N LEU A 236 10.48 7.86 -17.04
CA LEU A 236 11.88 8.24 -17.24
C LEU A 236 12.05 9.45 -18.16
N THR A 237 11.23 9.55 -19.20
CA THR A 237 11.31 10.61 -20.22
C THR A 237 10.46 11.83 -19.88
N ASP A 238 9.22 11.62 -19.44
CA ASP A 238 8.19 12.67 -19.44
C ASP A 238 7.80 13.17 -18.04
N ALA A 239 8.28 12.52 -16.97
CA ALA A 239 8.06 12.98 -15.61
C ALA A 239 8.65 14.39 -15.37
N ASP A 240 8.00 15.15 -14.48
CA ASP A 240 8.58 16.37 -13.93
C ASP A 240 9.59 16.03 -12.82
N TRP A 241 10.82 15.71 -13.23
CA TRP A 241 11.91 15.38 -12.31
C TRP A 241 12.26 16.51 -11.33
N LEU A 242 11.96 17.76 -11.69
CA LEU A 242 12.13 18.89 -10.78
C LEU A 242 11.10 18.83 -9.64
N ALA A 243 9.86 18.46 -9.94
CA ALA A 243 8.85 18.22 -8.91
C ALA A 243 9.24 17.04 -8.00
N VAL A 244 9.79 15.94 -8.54
CA VAL A 244 10.33 14.83 -7.74
C VAL A 244 11.46 15.30 -6.83
N LEU A 245 12.41 16.08 -7.35
CA LEU A 245 13.53 16.61 -6.58
C LEU A 245 13.08 17.54 -5.44
N LYS A 246 12.03 18.35 -5.66
CA LYS A 246 11.43 19.19 -4.60
C LYS A 246 10.83 18.37 -3.45
N GLN A 247 10.55 17.08 -3.67
CA GLN A 247 10.04 16.15 -2.66
C GLN A 247 11.16 15.32 -2.00
N ALA A 248 12.43 15.72 -2.14
CA ALA A 248 13.57 14.98 -1.57
C ALA A 248 13.43 14.68 -0.07
N LEU A 249 12.98 15.65 0.74
CA LEU A 249 12.83 15.44 2.18
C LEU A 249 11.67 14.47 2.53
N PRO A 250 10.45 14.62 1.97
CA PRO A 250 9.41 13.61 2.09
C PRO A 250 9.81 12.21 1.60
N ILE A 251 10.55 12.13 0.49
CA ILE A 251 11.08 10.87 -0.05
C ILE A 251 12.04 10.22 0.95
N LEU A 252 12.99 10.98 1.50
CA LEU A 252 13.93 10.46 2.52
C LEU A 252 13.19 10.00 3.78
N ALA A 253 12.14 10.72 4.19
CA ALA A 253 11.30 10.30 5.32
C ALA A 253 10.58 8.99 5.02
N ALA A 254 10.06 8.81 3.80
CA ALA A 254 9.42 7.55 3.38
C ALA A 254 10.42 6.37 3.39
N VAL A 255 11.64 6.58 2.89
CA VAL A 255 12.72 5.57 2.92
C VAL A 255 13.11 5.21 4.35
N PHE A 256 13.21 6.20 5.24
CA PHE A 256 13.50 5.97 6.65
C PHE A 256 12.39 5.16 7.34
N VAL A 257 11.13 5.52 7.09
CA VAL A 257 9.96 4.77 7.59
C VAL A 257 9.98 3.34 7.07
N ALA A 258 10.28 3.13 5.80
CA ALA A 258 10.37 1.80 5.19
C ALA A 258 11.49 0.96 5.84
N ALA A 259 12.63 1.57 6.18
CA ALA A 259 13.75 0.91 6.86
C ALA A 259 13.38 0.46 8.28
N ILE A 260 12.64 1.29 9.02
CA ILE A 260 12.11 0.90 10.33
C ILE A 260 11.07 -0.22 10.17
N ALA A 261 10.16 -0.07 9.20
CA ALA A 261 9.09 -1.04 8.94
C ALA A 261 9.66 -2.43 8.62
N ILE A 262 10.70 -2.53 7.77
CA ILE A 262 11.27 -3.83 7.41
C ILE A 262 11.93 -4.50 8.62
N LEU A 263 12.65 -3.73 9.44
CA LEU A 263 13.28 -4.24 10.65
C LEU A 263 12.22 -4.78 11.65
N PHE A 264 11.14 -4.04 11.86
CA PHE A 264 10.03 -4.50 12.70
C PHE A 264 9.30 -5.71 12.14
N ASN A 265 9.13 -5.79 10.81
CA ASN A 265 8.51 -6.95 10.17
C ASN A 265 9.38 -8.21 10.31
N ILE A 266 10.70 -8.08 10.20
CA ILE A 266 11.63 -9.21 10.44
C ILE A 266 11.52 -9.67 11.90
N SER A 267 11.63 -8.76 12.87
CA SER A 267 11.49 -9.12 14.30
C SER A 267 10.11 -9.70 14.65
N GLY A 268 9.04 -9.20 14.04
CA GLY A 268 7.70 -9.76 14.18
C GLY A 268 7.61 -11.18 13.62
N THR A 269 8.28 -11.44 12.50
CA THR A 269 8.32 -12.76 11.87
C THR A 269 9.13 -13.76 12.71
N GLU A 270 10.25 -13.34 13.31
CA GLU A 270 11.02 -14.15 14.26
C GLU A 270 10.16 -14.62 15.45
N LEU A 271 9.36 -13.71 16.02
CA LEU A 271 8.44 -14.01 17.12
C LEU A 271 7.36 -15.02 16.71
N VAL A 272 6.83 -14.93 15.49
CA VAL A 272 5.82 -15.85 14.97
C VAL A 272 6.41 -17.21 14.62
N LEU A 273 7.60 -17.25 14.03
CA LEU A 273 8.30 -18.48 13.67
C LEU A 273 8.95 -19.18 14.87
N GLY A 274 9.13 -18.48 16.00
CA GLY A 274 9.81 -19.00 17.18
C GLY A 274 11.29 -19.29 16.95
N ARG A 275 11.93 -18.61 15.98
CA ARG A 275 13.34 -18.77 15.64
C ARG A 275 13.92 -17.47 15.10
N ASP A 276 15.23 -17.28 15.31
CA ASP A 276 15.95 -16.13 14.78
C ASP A 276 16.11 -16.25 13.25
N LEU A 277 16.01 -15.10 12.57
CA LEU A 277 16.29 -14.93 11.16
C LEU A 277 17.62 -14.20 11.00
N ASP A 278 18.31 -14.49 9.90
CA ASP A 278 19.47 -13.69 9.51
C ASP A 278 18.98 -12.33 8.97
N THR A 279 18.80 -11.37 9.88
CA THR A 279 18.24 -10.04 9.56
C THR A 279 19.04 -9.35 8.45
N ASP A 280 20.36 -9.50 8.44
CA ASP A 280 21.22 -8.88 7.42
C ASP A 280 20.98 -9.48 6.03
N ARG A 281 20.73 -10.79 5.96
CA ARG A 281 20.36 -11.46 4.73
C ARG A 281 18.97 -11.08 4.26
N GLU A 282 18.00 -11.01 5.17
CA GLU A 282 16.63 -10.60 4.84
C GLU A 282 16.60 -9.14 4.36
N LEU A 283 17.42 -8.25 4.92
CA LEU A 283 17.58 -6.87 4.44
C LEU A 283 18.17 -6.79 3.03
N ARG A 284 19.16 -7.62 2.70
CA ARG A 284 19.72 -7.68 1.33
C ARG A 284 18.71 -8.24 0.32
N ASP A 285 17.98 -9.28 0.72
CA ASP A 285 16.92 -9.88 -0.10
C ASP A 285 15.79 -8.84 -0.33
N ALA A 286 15.34 -8.14 0.71
CA ALA A 286 14.38 -7.04 0.61
C ALA A 286 14.89 -5.87 -0.25
N GLY A 287 16.17 -5.51 -0.10
CA GLY A 287 16.81 -4.46 -0.87
C GLY A 287 16.81 -4.77 -2.37
N LEU A 288 17.16 -6.01 -2.75
CA LEU A 288 17.12 -6.45 -4.14
C LEU A 288 15.70 -6.39 -4.72
N LEU A 289 14.70 -6.78 -3.95
CA LEU A 289 13.30 -6.78 -4.41
C LEU A 289 12.82 -5.37 -4.72
N ASN A 290 13.09 -4.40 -3.85
CA ASN A 290 12.70 -3.01 -4.10
C ASN A 290 13.38 -2.42 -5.35
N VAL A 291 14.58 -2.86 -5.72
CA VAL A 291 15.23 -2.38 -6.95
C VAL A 291 14.58 -2.98 -8.21
N VAL A 292 14.06 -4.21 -8.12
CA VAL A 292 13.52 -4.96 -9.28
C VAL A 292 12.03 -4.73 -9.47
N SER A 293 11.30 -4.43 -8.40
CA SER A 293 9.83 -4.30 -8.37
C SER A 293 9.40 -2.87 -8.68
#